data_AF-A0A1B8HL55-F1
#
_entry.id   AF-A0A1B8HL55-F1
#
_cell.length_a   1.000
_cell.length_b   1.000
_cell.length_c   1.000
_cell.angle_alpha   90.00
_cell.angle_beta   90.00
_cell.angle_gamma   90.00
#
_symmetry.space_group_name_H-M   'P 1'
#
loop_
_entity.id
_entity.type
_entity.pdbx_description
1 polymer ?
#
loop_
_entity_poly.entity_id
_entity_poly.type
_entity_poly.pdbx_seq_one_letter_code
_entity_poly.pdbx_strand_id
1 'polypeptide(L)'
;MKLKSGRTSCPKCGNDNQFYTLSRASGYISTQFCFDGDREPYNDHMYDSLKDKPLKTAYCSSCHKNLGSVIREDIYTGRVL
;
A
#
# COMPACT_ATOMS: atom_id res chain seq x y z
N MET A 1 9.60 5.25 5.88
CA MET A 1 8.91 4.71 7.08
C MET A 1 9.91 3.90 7.89
N LYS A 2 9.85 3.96 9.22
CA LYS A 2 10.67 3.13 10.11
C LYS A 2 9.79 2.38 11.09
N LEU A 3 10.25 1.21 11.54
CA LEU A 3 9.61 0.52 12.66
C LEU A 3 9.67 1.45 13.88
N LYS A 4 8.54 1.63 14.57
CA LYS A 4 8.48 2.42 15.81
C LYS A 4 9.40 1.86 16.89
N SER A 5 9.71 0.55 16.82
CA SER A 5 10.64 -0.13 17.73
C SER A 5 12.12 0.15 17.44
N GLY A 6 12.46 0.81 16.33
CA GLY A 6 13.85 1.05 15.90
C GLY A 6 14.60 -0.20 15.41
N ARG A 7 13.93 -1.35 15.29
CA ARG A 7 14.57 -2.60 14.86
C ARG A 7 14.96 -2.54 13.39
N THR A 8 16.13 -3.10 13.08
CA THR A 8 16.64 -3.29 11.72
C THR A 8 16.57 -4.75 11.25
N SER A 9 16.26 -5.69 12.16
CA SER A 9 16.13 -7.12 11.86
C SER A 9 14.84 -7.73 12.41
N CYS A 10 14.38 -8.80 11.77
CA CYS A 10 13.20 -9.54 12.17
C CYS A 10 13.50 -10.42 13.40
N PRO A 11 12.79 -10.25 14.53
CA PRO A 11 13.00 -11.06 15.73
C PRO A 11 12.47 -12.49 15.62
N LYS A 12 11.80 -12.84 14.51
CA LYS A 12 11.19 -14.16 14.28
C LYS A 12 12.03 -15.05 13.37
N CYS A 13 12.70 -14.48 12.36
CA CYS A 13 13.48 -15.24 11.38
C CYS A 13 14.87 -14.67 11.09
N GLY A 14 15.27 -13.58 11.74
CA GLY A 14 16.59 -12.95 11.56
C GLY A 14 16.72 -12.03 10.34
N ASN A 15 15.82 -12.08 9.36
CA ASN A 15 15.89 -11.25 8.15
C ASN A 15 15.98 -9.74 8.45
N ASP A 16 16.96 -9.07 7.87
CA ASP A 16 17.29 -7.64 8.01
C ASP A 16 17.22 -6.87 6.68
N ASN A 17 16.92 -7.54 5.57
CA ASN A 17 16.94 -6.92 4.24
C ASN A 17 15.68 -6.13 3.89
N GLN A 18 14.49 -6.70 4.11
CA GLN A 18 13.25 -6.14 3.54
C GLN A 18 12.04 -6.26 4.48
N PHE A 19 11.31 -5.16 4.61
CA PHE A 19 10.08 -5.04 5.38
C PHE A 19 9.02 -4.33 4.54
N TYR A 20 7.74 -4.65 4.74
CA TYR A 20 6.65 -4.04 3.98
C TYR A 20 5.48 -3.65 4.87
N THR A 21 4.67 -2.70 4.39
CA THR A 21 3.35 -2.39 4.92
C THR A 21 2.30 -2.76 3.90
N LEU A 22 1.07 -2.99 4.34
CA LEU A 22 -0.06 -3.21 3.44
C LEU A 22 -0.78 -1.87 3.18
N SER A 23 -1.34 -1.69 1.99
CA SER A 23 -2.37 -0.68 1.74
C SER A 23 -3.72 -1.37 1.59
N ARG A 24 -4.76 -0.80 2.19
CA ARG A 24 -6.13 -1.26 1.99
C ARG A 24 -6.81 -0.36 0.96
N ALA A 25 -7.17 -0.95 -0.17
CA ALA A 25 -8.01 -0.30 -1.16
C ALA A 25 -9.49 -0.66 -0.93
N SER A 26 -10.39 0.27 -1.19
CA SER A 26 -11.84 0.04 -1.17
C SER A 26 -12.53 0.92 -2.19
N GLY A 27 -13.56 0.40 -2.86
CA GLY A 27 -14.29 1.10 -3.92
C GLY A 27 -14.61 0.15 -5.07
N TYR A 28 -14.82 0.72 -6.25
CA TYR A 28 -15.08 -0.02 -7.49
C TYR A 28 -14.04 0.36 -8.54
N ILE A 29 -13.72 -0.60 -9.40
CA ILE A 29 -12.99 -0.35 -10.64
C ILE A 29 -14.04 -0.26 -11.75
N SER A 30 -14.02 0.83 -12.51
CA SER A 30 -14.93 1.03 -13.63
C SER A 30 -14.20 0.75 -14.93
N THR A 31 -14.48 -0.39 -15.56
CA THR A 31 -13.91 -0.76 -16.85
C THR A 31 -14.99 -0.74 -17.92
N GLN A 32 -14.73 -0.01 -19.00
CA GLN A 32 -15.58 0.09 -20.17
C GLN A 32 -15.14 -0.96 -21.21
N PHE A 33 -16.10 -1.56 -21.90
CA PHE A 33 -15.90 -2.50 -23.01
C PHE A 33 -16.77 -2.06 -24.19
N CYS A 34 -16.17 -1.91 -25.38
CA CYS A 34 -16.92 -1.67 -26.61
C CYS A 34 -17.53 -2.99 -27.10
N PHE A 35 -18.84 -3.03 -27.36
CA PHE A 35 -19.51 -4.23 -27.85
C PHE A 35 -19.53 -4.32 -29.38
N ASP A 36 -19.36 -3.17 -30.04
CA ASP A 36 -19.43 -2.95 -31.48
C ASP A 36 -18.05 -3.02 -32.17
N GLY A 37 -16.97 -3.26 -31.41
CA GLY A 37 -15.68 -3.73 -31.92
C GLY A 37 -14.82 -2.73 -32.69
N ASP A 38 -15.32 -1.53 -32.98
CA ASP A 38 -14.61 -0.59 -33.88
C ASP A 38 -13.59 0.32 -33.16
N ARG A 39 -13.57 0.38 -31.82
CA ARG A 39 -12.66 1.25 -31.05
C ARG A 39 -12.26 0.64 -29.71
N GLU A 40 -11.10 1.04 -29.20
CA GLU A 40 -10.71 0.74 -27.83
C GLU A 40 -11.51 1.62 -26.85
N PRO A 41 -12.04 1.04 -25.76
CA PRO A 41 -12.77 1.78 -24.74
C PRO A 41 -11.82 2.66 -23.90
N TYR A 42 -12.22 3.90 -23.61
CA TYR A 42 -11.44 4.83 -22.78
C TYR A 42 -11.54 4.46 -21.30
N ASN A 43 -10.40 4.15 -20.67
CA ASN A 43 -10.34 3.57 -19.32
C ASN A 43 -9.32 4.25 -18.39
N ASP A 44 -8.80 5.43 -18.74
CA ASP A 44 -7.74 6.10 -17.97
C ASP A 44 -8.13 6.45 -16.52
N HIS A 45 -9.44 6.57 -16.25
CA HIS A 45 -10.00 6.90 -14.92
C HIS A 45 -10.57 5.67 -14.19
N MET A 46 -10.19 4.45 -14.59
CA MET A 46 -10.75 3.21 -14.03
C MET A 46 -10.60 3.06 -12.51
N TYR A 47 -9.61 3.76 -11.92
CA TYR A 47 -9.28 3.68 -10.50
C TYR A 47 -9.70 4.92 -9.68
N ASP A 48 -10.30 5.95 -10.27
CA ASP A 48 -10.61 7.22 -9.60
C ASP A 48 -11.53 7.05 -8.38
N SER A 49 -12.37 6.01 -8.39
CA SER A 49 -13.26 5.68 -7.28
C SER A 49 -12.61 4.86 -6.17
N LEU A 50 -11.38 4.38 -6.37
CA LEU A 50 -10.65 3.64 -5.35
C LEU A 50 -10.12 4.59 -4.27
N LYS A 51 -10.47 4.29 -3.03
CA LYS A 51 -9.86 4.91 -1.86
C LYS A 51 -8.75 4.00 -1.38
N ASP A 52 -7.52 4.51 -1.32
CA ASP A 52 -6.39 3.80 -0.75
C ASP A 52 -6.09 4.30 0.67
N LYS A 53 -5.80 3.35 1.58
CA LYS A 53 -5.38 3.67 2.93
C LYS A 53 -4.18 2.82 3.31
N PRO A 54 -2.97 3.38 3.27
CA PRO A 54 -1.78 2.70 3.77
C PRO A 54 -1.93 2.41 5.26
N LEU A 55 -1.73 1.14 5.62
CA LEU A 55 -1.78 0.67 7.00
C LEU A 55 -0.45 0.94 7.69
N LYS A 56 -0.50 1.21 9.00
CA LYS A 56 0.68 1.51 9.81
C LYS A 56 1.31 0.25 10.43
N THR A 57 1.06 -0.93 9.89
CA THR A 57 1.61 -2.20 10.39
C THR A 57 2.66 -2.72 9.43
N ALA A 58 3.85 -3.00 9.94
CA ALA A 58 4.93 -3.61 9.18
C ALA A 58 4.96 -5.13 9.34
N TYR A 59 5.47 -5.78 8.30
CA TYR A 59 5.64 -7.21 8.20
C TYR A 59 7.02 -7.54 7.66
N CYS A 60 7.56 -8.69 8.07
CA CYS A 60 8.78 -9.23 7.51
C CYS A 60 8.53 -9.82 6.11
N SER A 61 9.33 -9.47 5.11
CA SER A 61 9.23 -10.05 3.76
C SER A 61 9.50 -11.56 3.70
N SER A 62 10.33 -12.08 4.59
CA SER A 62 10.76 -13.49 4.57
C SER A 62 9.78 -14.43 5.29
N CYS A 63 9.25 -14.02 6.45
CA CYS A 63 8.34 -14.88 7.23
C CYS A 63 6.91 -14.33 7.37
N HIS A 64 6.62 -13.16 6.79
CA HIS A 64 5.30 -12.50 6.80
C HIS A 64 4.70 -12.23 8.17
N LYS A 65 5.49 -12.36 9.25
CA LYS A 65 5.04 -12.05 10.62
C LYS A 65 4.99 -10.54 10.83
N ASN A 66 3.98 -10.14 11.60
CA ASN A 66 3.79 -8.76 12.04
C ASN A 66 4.97 -8.31 12.93
N LEU A 67 5.52 -7.14 12.64
CA LEU A 67 6.66 -6.53 13.32
C LEU A 67 6.29 -5.31 14.18
N GLY A 68 5.01 -4.93 14.18
CA GLY A 68 4.46 -3.80 14.91
C GLY A 68 4.23 -2.59 14.02
N SER A 69 4.04 -1.43 14.66
CA SER A 69 3.68 -0.21 13.96
C SER A 69 4.89 0.47 13.29
N VAL A 70 4.63 1.14 12.16
CA VAL A 70 5.58 2.07 11.54
C VAL A 70 5.25 3.51 11.88
N ILE A 71 6.30 4.32 11.96
CA ILE A 71 6.23 5.77 11.91
C ILE A 71 6.61 6.23 10.50
N ARG A 72 5.83 7.17 9.97
CA ARG A 72 6.20 7.89 8.76
C ARG A 72 7.27 8.91 9.12
N GLU A 73 8.32 8.98 8.32
CA GLU A 73 9.35 10.02 8.47
C GLU A 73 8.99 11.14 7.53
N ASP A 74 7.89 11.83 7.86
CA ASP A 74 7.38 12.92 7.06
C ASP A 74 7.10 14.06 8.08
N ILE A 75 8.13 14.86 8.36
CA ILE A 75 7.92 16.24 8.83
C ILE A 75 7.27 16.96 7.65
N TYR A 76 5.95 16.93 7.57
CA TYR A 76 5.07 17.95 6.98
C TYR A 76 3.63 17.47 7.17
N THR A 77 2.95 18.10 8.11
CA THR A 77 1.50 18.07 8.27
C THR A 77 0.85 18.69 7.04
N GLY A 78 0.73 17.93 5.95
CA GLY A 78 -0.01 18.32 4.77
C GLY A 78 -1.45 17.83 4.85
N ARG A 79 -2.35 18.67 5.37
CA ARG A 79 -3.77 18.66 4.95
C ARG A 79 -3.76 18.78 3.43
N VAL A 80 -4.23 17.77 2.72
CA VAL A 80 -4.65 17.94 1.33
C VAL A 80 -6.03 18.58 1.41
N LEU A 81 -6.15 19.80 0.91
CA LEU A 81 -7.42 20.49 0.65
C LEU A 81 -8.15 19.79 -0.49
#